data_AF-Q00P23-F1
#
_entry.id   AF-Q00P23-F1
#
_cell.length_a   1.000
_cell.length_b   1.000
_cell.length_c   1.000
_cell.angle_alpha   90.00
_cell.angle_beta   90.00
_cell.angle_gamma   90.00
#
_symmetry.space_group_name_H-M   'P 1'
#
loop_
_entity.id
_entity.type
_entity.pdbx_description
1 polymer ?
#
loop_
_entity_poly.entity_id
_entity_poly.type
_entity_poly.pdbx_seq_one_letter_code
_entity_poly.pdbx_strand_id
1 'polypeptide(L)' 'TEDGKIYQRAFGGQSLKFGKGGQAHRCCCVADRTGHSLLHTLYGRSLRYDTSYFVEYFALDLL' A
#
# COMPACT_ATOMS: atom_id res chain seq x y z
N THR A 1 12.76 1.73 -12.02
CA THR A 1 14.22 1.59 -11.85
C THR A 1 14.78 1.09 -13.16
N GLU A 2 16.07 1.30 -13.43
CA GLU A 2 16.70 0.80 -14.66
C GLU A 2 16.64 -0.74 -14.73
N ASP A 3 16.73 -1.42 -13.58
CA ASP A 3 16.63 -2.89 -13.46
C ASP A 3 15.19 -3.44 -13.52
N GLY A 4 14.17 -2.60 -13.73
CA GLY A 4 12.76 -3.03 -13.77
C GLY A 4 12.16 -3.50 -12.43
N LYS A 5 12.91 -3.46 -11.33
CA LYS A 5 12.44 -3.83 -9.98
C LYS A 5 11.59 -2.72 -9.35
N ILE A 6 10.75 -3.10 -8.38
CA ILE A 6 9.96 -2.17 -7.57
C ILE A 6 10.92 -1.19 -6.86
N TYR A 7 10.71 0.10 -7.09
CA TYR A 7 11.48 1.14 -6.43
C TYR A 7 11.12 1.23 -4.94
N GLN A 8 12.13 1.43 -4.09
CA GLN A 8 11.98 1.58 -2.65
C GLN A 8 12.69 2.84 -2.17
N ARG A 9 12.03 3.64 -1.32
CA ARG A 9 12.60 4.84 -0.69
C ARG A 9 12.96 4.59 0.78
N ALA A 10 13.81 5.46 1.32
CA ALA A 10 14.01 5.56 2.77
C ALA A 10 12.74 6.09 3.45
N PHE A 11 12.54 5.71 4.71
CA PHE A 11 11.42 6.18 5.51
C PHE A 11 11.81 6.19 7.00
N GLY A 12 11.14 7.00 7.82
CA GLY A 12 11.48 7.18 9.24
C GLY A 12 11.44 5.87 10.04
N GLY A 13 12.40 5.69 10.95
CA GLY A 13 12.46 4.54 11.86
C GLY A 13 12.90 3.22 11.19
N GLN A 14 13.40 3.25 9.96
CA GLN A 14 13.79 2.06 9.20
C GLN A 14 15.31 1.90 9.14
N SER A 15 15.87 0.86 9.77
CA SER A 15 17.32 0.61 9.78
C SER A 15 17.76 -0.79 9.29
N LEU A 16 19.03 -0.92 8.91
CA LEU A 16 19.65 -2.21 8.60
C LEU A 16 20.34 -2.79 9.84
N LYS A 17 20.60 -4.11 9.84
CA LYS A 17 21.39 -4.82 10.87
C LYS A 17 20.99 -4.45 12.32
N PHE A 18 19.70 -4.60 12.65
CA PHE A 18 19.14 -4.30 13.99
C PHE A 18 19.51 -2.89 14.51
N GLY A 19 19.43 -1.86 13.67
CA GLY A 19 19.76 -0.49 14.06
C GLY A 19 21.21 -0.08 13.85
N LYS A 20 22.12 -1.04 13.60
CA LYS A 20 23.57 -0.77 13.51
C LYS A 20 24.05 -0.51 12.08
N GLY A 21 23.21 -0.76 11.08
CA GLY A 21 23.59 -0.72 9.66
C GLY A 21 23.16 0.54 8.91
N GLY A 22 22.75 1.60 9.62
CA GLY A 22 22.25 2.84 9.00
C GLY A 22 20.82 2.72 8.45
N GLN A 23 20.42 3.70 7.66
CA GLN A 23 19.06 3.85 7.10
C GLN A 23 18.75 2.76 6.06
N ALA A 24 17.57 2.14 6.16
CA ALA A 24 17.08 1.19 5.18
C ALA A 24 16.20 1.86 4.11
N HIS A 25 16.19 1.26 2.92
CA HIS A 25 15.35 1.62 1.78
C HIS A 25 14.38 0.48 1.47
N ARG A 26 13.26 0.41 2.21
CA ARG A 26 12.28 -0.68 2.06
C ARG A 26 10.83 -0.23 1.89
N CYS A 27 10.57 1.08 1.83
CA CYS A 27 9.25 1.61 1.56
C CYS A 27 9.00 1.62 0.04
N CYS A 28 8.33 0.59 -0.48
CA CYS A 28 7.90 0.55 -1.88
C CYS A 28 6.93 1.70 -2.18
N CYS A 29 7.05 2.37 -3.32
CA CYS A 29 6.14 3.46 -3.65
C CYS A 29 5.81 3.58 -5.13
N VAL A 30 4.67 4.22 -5.40
CA VAL A 30 4.32 4.76 -6.71
C VAL A 30 4.39 6.28 -6.59
N ALA A 31 5.59 6.82 -6.82
CA ALA A 31 5.91 8.22 -6.51
C ALA A 31 5.46 8.59 -5.08
N ASP A 32 4.61 9.59 -4.96
CA ASP A 32 3.96 10.07 -3.74
C ASP A 32 2.45 9.71 -3.68
N ARG A 33 1.96 8.87 -4.62
CA ARG A 33 0.55 8.48 -4.77
C ARG A 33 0.31 6.97 -4.58
N THR A 34 1.11 6.34 -3.71
CA THR A 34 1.01 4.90 -3.43
C THR A 34 -0.40 4.50 -2.99
N GLY A 35 -1.04 5.26 -2.11
CA GLY A 35 -2.40 4.97 -1.61
C GLY A 35 -3.46 5.02 -2.71
N HIS A 36 -3.40 6.02 -3.58
CA HIS A 36 -4.29 6.14 -4.74
C HIS A 36 -4.15 4.93 -5.67
N SER A 37 -2.92 4.61 -6.06
CA SER A 37 -2.67 3.48 -6.95
C SER A 37 -3.10 2.15 -6.33
N LEU A 38 -2.84 1.96 -5.03
CA LEU A 38 -3.24 0.78 -4.28
C LEU A 38 -4.76 0.63 -4.23
N LEU A 39 -5.48 1.69 -3.82
CA LEU A 39 -6.94 1.63 -3.64
C LEU A 39 -7.65 1.39 -4.97
N HIS A 40 -7.27 2.11 -6.03
CA HIS A 40 -7.85 1.89 -7.36
C HIS A 40 -7.54 0.50 -7.92
N THR A 41 -6.33 -0.02 -7.69
CA THR A 41 -5.97 -1.37 -8.13
C THR A 41 -6.79 -2.43 -7.40
N LEU A 42 -6.95 -2.30 -6.07
CA LEU A 42 -7.74 -3.25 -5.27
C LEU A 42 -9.23 -3.19 -5.61
N TYR A 43 -9.81 -1.99 -5.73
CA TYR A 43 -11.20 -1.82 -6.15
C TYR A 43 -11.42 -2.40 -7.55
N GLY A 44 -10.56 -2.08 -8.52
CA GLY A 44 -10.65 -2.67 -9.87
C GLY A 44 -10.48 -4.20 -9.87
N ARG A 45 -9.65 -4.75 -8.97
CA ARG A 45 -9.48 -6.21 -8.82
C ARG A 45 -10.69 -6.86 -8.17
N SER A 46 -11.34 -6.20 -7.22
CA SER A 46 -12.47 -6.76 -6.48
C SER A 46 -13.72 -6.91 -7.35
N LEU A 47 -13.89 -6.07 -8.38
CA LEU A 47 -14.94 -6.19 -9.39
C LEU A 47 -14.90 -7.51 -10.19
N ARG A 48 -13.84 -8.32 -10.06
CA ARG A 48 -13.73 -9.64 -10.70
C ARG A 48 -14.37 -10.77 -9.88
N TYR A 49 -14.89 -10.46 -8.70
CA TYR A 49 -15.47 -11.43 -7.77
C TYR A 49 -16.93 -11.07 -7.49
N ASP A 50 -17.70 -12.05 -7.05
CA ASP A 50 -19.13 -11.90 -6.72
C ASP A 50 -19.33 -11.39 -5.28
N THR A 51 -18.59 -10.35 -4.92
CA THR A 51 -18.72 -9.71 -3.61
C THR A 51 -19.89 -8.74 -3.66
N SER A 52 -20.89 -8.90 -2.80
CA SER A 52 -22.00 -7.95 -2.66
C SER A 52 -21.53 -6.67 -1.98
N TYR A 53 -21.57 -5.55 -2.70
CA TYR A 53 -21.27 -4.23 -2.16
C TYR A 53 -22.54 -3.50 -1.76
N PHE A 54 -22.59 -3.02 -0.52
CA PHE A 54 -23.61 -2.09 -0.02
C PHE A 54 -22.99 -0.69 0.02
N VAL A 55 -22.87 -0.07 -1.15
CA VAL A 55 -22.24 1.24 -1.32
C VAL A 55 -23.14 2.31 -0.69
N GLU A 56 -22.54 3.26 0.02
CA GLU A 56 -23.24 4.36 0.72
C GLU A 56 -24.21 3.92 1.83
N TYR A 57 -23.97 2.75 2.44
CA TYR A 57 -24.64 2.34 3.68
C TYR A 57 -23.89 2.89 4.91
N PHE A 58 -24.64 3.38 5.90
CA PHE A 58 -24.10 3.86 7.17
C PHE A 58 -24.39 2.83 8.28
N ALA A 59 -23.35 2.17 8.79
CA ALA A 59 -23.48 1.26 9.93
C ALA A 59 -23.72 2.06 11.23
N LEU A 60 -24.78 1.72 11.97
CA LEU A 60 -25.19 2.43 13.18
C LEU A 60 -24.70 1.74 14.45
N ASP A 61 -25.14 0.50 14.64
CA ASP A 61 -24.84 -0.30 15.82
C ASP A 61 -24.57 -1.75 15.43
N LEU A 62 -23.81 -2.45 16.28
CA LEU A 62 -23.67 -3.89 16.22
C LEU A 62 -24.93 -4.56 16.79
N LEU A 63 -25.18 -5.80 16.37
CA LEU A 63 -26.19 -6.67 16.98
C LEU A 63 -25.66 -7.29 18.27
#